data_AF-A0A7S3PT79-F1
#
_entry.id   AF-A0A7S3PT79-F1
#
_cell.length_a   1.000
_cell.length_b   1.000
_cell.length_c   1.000
_cell.angle_alpha   90.00
_cell.angle_beta   90.00
_cell.angle_gamma   90.00
#
_symmetry.space_group_name_H-M   'P 1'
#
loop_
_entity.id
_entity.type
_entity.pdbx_description
1 polymer ?
#
loop_
_entity_poly.entity_id
_entity_poly.type
_entity_poly.pdbx_seq_one_letter_code
_entity_poly.pdbx_strand_id
1 'polypeptide(L)'
;LNSGRQSKEHVDHFVDECSHLQNMREIIFKHRSKATQRQETGNRYKLMRAGYALTRYILLIMFDSYLNEQVQKFLTPTGVVADVEVVQGIKFEETFESWLAKRPELRRILNDISN
;
A
#
# COMPACT_ATOMS: atom_id res chain seq x y z
N LEU A 1 7.70 5.52 11.03
CA LEU A 1 6.97 6.42 10.10
C LEU A 1 6.00 7.28 10.93
N ASN A 2 6.21 8.59 10.99
CA ASN A 2 5.33 9.50 11.78
C ASN A 2 3.92 9.64 11.18
N SER A 3 3.75 9.33 9.88
CA SER A 3 2.47 9.47 9.15
C SER A 3 1.77 8.14 8.85
N GLY A 4 2.27 7.01 9.36
CA GLY A 4 1.78 5.67 8.95
C GLY A 4 0.29 5.42 9.23
N ARG A 5 -0.28 6.09 10.24
CA ARG A 5 -1.71 6.02 10.55
C ARG A 5 -2.58 6.73 9.52
N GLN A 6 -2.20 7.95 9.11
CA GLN A 6 -2.92 8.71 8.08
C GLN A 6 -2.87 7.98 6.74
N SER A 7 -1.70 7.46 6.35
CA SER A 7 -1.60 6.70 5.11
C SER A 7 -2.47 5.45 5.12
N LYS A 8 -2.55 4.78 6.28
CA LYS A 8 -3.46 3.64 6.45
C LYS A 8 -4.92 4.06 6.29
N GLU A 9 -5.34 5.17 6.89
CA GLU A 9 -6.72 5.68 6.79
C GLU A 9 -7.08 6.06 5.33
N HIS A 10 -6.17 6.72 4.61
CA HIS A 10 -6.35 7.03 3.18
C HIS A 10 -6.47 5.78 2.32
N VAL A 11 -5.55 4.83 2.48
CA VAL A 11 -5.60 3.57 1.72
C VAL A 11 -6.82 2.76 2.12
N ASP A 12 -7.23 2.80 3.38
CA ASP A 12 -8.44 2.12 3.82
C ASP A 12 -9.66 2.65 3.06
N HIS A 13 -9.78 3.97 2.94
CA HIS A 13 -10.82 4.63 2.17
C HIS A 13 -10.76 4.27 0.67
N PHE A 14 -9.59 4.32 0.04
CA PHE A 14 -9.46 3.95 -1.38
C PHE A 14 -9.79 2.49 -1.65
N VAL A 15 -9.46 1.58 -0.73
CA VAL A 15 -9.81 0.16 -0.84
C VAL A 15 -11.31 -0.05 -0.67
N ASP A 16 -11.98 0.76 0.16
CA ASP A 16 -13.44 0.73 0.28
C ASP A 16 -14.13 1.25 -0.98
N GLU A 17 -13.67 2.36 -1.55
CA GLU A 17 -14.17 2.89 -2.83
C GLU A 17 -13.97 1.88 -3.97
N CYS A 18 -12.83 1.20 -4.01
CA CYS A 18 -12.52 0.16 -5.01
C CYS A 18 -13.09 -1.23 -4.66
N SER A 19 -13.86 -1.38 -3.57
CA SER A 19 -14.30 -2.68 -3.07
C SER A 19 -15.22 -3.43 -4.06
N HIS A 20 -15.94 -2.68 -4.91
CA HIS A 20 -16.80 -3.20 -5.97
C HIS A 20 -16.01 -3.93 -7.07
N LEU A 21 -14.74 -3.57 -7.30
CA LEU A 21 -13.85 -4.24 -8.24
C LEU A 21 -13.18 -5.45 -7.57
N GLN A 22 -12.59 -5.24 -6.39
CA GLN A 22 -11.91 -6.30 -5.66
C GLN A 22 -11.79 -5.97 -4.16
N ASN A 23 -12.70 -6.48 -3.33
CA ASN A 23 -12.65 -6.31 -1.88
C ASN A 23 -11.49 -7.12 -1.26
N MET A 24 -10.32 -6.48 -1.14
CA MET A 24 -9.11 -7.16 -0.64
C MET A 24 -9.26 -7.66 0.80
N ARG A 25 -10.02 -6.95 1.65
CA ARG A 25 -10.26 -7.36 3.05
C ARG A 25 -11.11 -8.63 3.12
N GLU A 26 -12.16 -8.71 2.31
CA GLU A 26 -13.00 -9.91 2.20
C GLU A 26 -12.19 -11.09 1.65
N ILE A 27 -11.34 -10.87 0.64
CA ILE A 27 -10.45 -11.91 0.08
C ILE A 27 -9.51 -12.44 1.16
N ILE A 28 -8.82 -11.56 1.89
CA ILE A 28 -7.92 -11.95 2.99
C ILE A 28 -8.68 -12.77 4.03
N PHE A 29 -9.84 -12.29 4.48
CA PHE A 29 -10.66 -12.95 5.48
C PHE A 29 -11.15 -14.33 5.01
N LYS A 30 -11.72 -14.40 3.80
CA LYS A 30 -12.28 -15.62 3.20
C LYS A 30 -11.22 -16.69 2.97
N HIS A 31 -10.03 -16.30 2.53
CA HIS A 31 -8.94 -17.23 2.30
C HIS A 31 -8.31 -17.71 3.62
N ARG A 32 -8.13 -16.82 4.61
CA ARG A 32 -7.69 -17.21 5.96
C ARG A 32 -8.68 -18.18 6.62
N SER A 33 -9.97 -17.85 6.61
CA SER A 33 -11.01 -18.68 7.21
C SER A 33 -11.06 -20.09 6.58
N LYS A 34 -11.04 -20.17 5.24
CA LYS A 34 -11.00 -21.45 4.53
C LYS A 34 -9.74 -22.26 4.79
N ALA A 35 -8.61 -21.60 5.02
CA ALA A 35 -7.34 -22.24 5.33
C ALA A 35 -7.33 -22.85 6.75
N THR A 36 -7.95 -22.17 7.71
CA THR A 36 -8.07 -22.67 9.09
C THR A 36 -9.10 -23.80 9.21
N GLN A 37 -10.14 -23.79 8.38
CA GLN A 37 -11.28 -24.71 8.51
C GLN A 37 -11.09 -26.06 7.79
N ARG A 38 -10.18 -26.17 6.83
CA ARG A 38 -9.94 -27.43 6.09
C ARG A 38 -8.46 -27.80 6.07
N GLN A 39 -8.09 -28.88 6.76
CA GLN A 39 -6.81 -29.59 6.60
C GLN A 39 -6.79 -30.37 5.26
N GLU A 40 -7.15 -29.72 4.15
CA GLU A 40 -7.15 -30.33 2.81
C GLU A 40 -5.95 -29.85 1.99
N THR A 41 -5.43 -30.73 1.14
CA THR A 41 -4.22 -30.59 0.30
C THR A 41 -4.22 -29.42 -0.70
N GLY A 42 -5.29 -28.61 -0.76
CA GLY A 42 -5.39 -27.36 -1.54
C GLY A 42 -5.15 -26.06 -0.76
N ASN A 43 -4.68 -26.15 0.50
CA ASN A 43 -4.55 -25.02 1.41
C ASN A 43 -3.47 -24.00 0.98
N ARG A 44 -2.34 -24.48 0.43
CA ARG A 44 -1.21 -23.63 0.02
C ARG A 44 -1.58 -22.57 -1.01
N TYR A 45 -2.34 -22.93 -2.05
CA TYR A 45 -2.77 -21.98 -3.09
C TYR A 45 -3.66 -20.86 -2.52
N LYS A 46 -4.58 -21.22 -1.59
CA LYS A 46 -5.48 -20.25 -0.95
C LYS A 46 -4.71 -19.29 -0.03
N LEU A 47 -3.74 -19.82 0.72
CA LEU A 47 -2.86 -19.04 1.58
C LEU A 47 -1.96 -18.10 0.76
N MET A 48 -1.37 -18.58 -0.34
CA MET A 48 -0.62 -17.73 -1.27
C MET A 48 -1.47 -16.59 -1.82
N ARG A 49 -2.73 -16.86 -2.20
CA ARG A 49 -3.64 -15.82 -2.69
C ARG A 49 -3.93 -14.75 -1.64
N ALA A 50 -4.09 -15.14 -0.37
CA ALA A 50 -4.21 -14.18 0.74
C ALA A 50 -2.91 -13.38 0.95
N GLY A 51 -1.75 -14.05 0.87
CA GLY A 51 -0.44 -13.41 0.92
C GLY A 51 -0.28 -12.33 -0.15
N TYR A 52 -0.59 -12.64 -1.42
CA TYR A 52 -0.54 -11.65 -2.50
C TYR A 52 -1.49 -10.47 -2.29
N ALA A 53 -2.69 -10.71 -1.76
CA ALA A 53 -3.62 -9.63 -1.43
C ALA A 53 -3.07 -8.73 -0.32
N LEU A 54 -2.44 -9.31 0.71
CA LEU A 54 -1.75 -8.58 1.76
C LEU A 54 -0.57 -7.77 1.22
N THR A 55 0.28 -8.37 0.38
CA THR A 55 1.41 -7.67 -0.26
C THR A 55 0.93 -6.46 -1.06
N ARG A 56 -0.13 -6.60 -1.86
CA ARG A 56 -0.72 -5.49 -2.61
C ARG A 56 -1.23 -4.38 -1.68
N TYR A 57 -1.94 -4.75 -0.63
CA TYR A 57 -2.46 -3.77 0.34
C TYR A 57 -1.34 -3.02 1.06
N ILE A 58 -0.28 -3.71 1.48
CA ILE A 58 0.88 -3.09 2.12
C ILE A 58 1.64 -2.18 1.15
N LEU A 59 1.82 -2.61 -0.11
CA LEU A 59 2.43 -1.78 -1.14
C LEU A 59 1.63 -0.50 -1.39
N LEU A 60 0.29 -0.56 -1.38
CA LEU A 60 -0.54 0.63 -1.52
C LEU A 60 -0.35 1.61 -0.34
N ILE A 61 -0.28 1.12 0.90
CA ILE A 61 0.01 1.96 2.08
C ILE A 61 1.39 2.63 1.98
N MET A 62 2.39 1.87 1.56
CA MET A 62 3.75 2.40 1.37
C MET A 62 3.77 3.43 0.24
N PHE A 63 3.05 3.18 -0.86
CA PHE A 63 2.99 4.09 -2.00
C PHE A 63 2.25 5.39 -1.67
N ASP A 64 1.13 5.32 -0.95
CA ASP A 64 0.44 6.52 -0.44
C ASP A 64 1.33 7.35 0.50
N SER A 65 2.08 6.69 1.39
CA SER A 65 3.06 7.36 2.24
C SER A 65 4.16 8.06 1.43
N TYR A 66 4.66 7.39 0.40
CA TYR A 66 5.63 7.96 -0.53
C TYR A 66 5.05 9.19 -1.25
N LEU A 67 3.85 9.08 -1.81
CA LEU A 67 3.20 10.20 -2.50
C LEU A 67 2.97 11.38 -1.57
N ASN A 68 2.52 11.14 -0.33
CA ASN A 68 2.36 12.21 0.65
C ASN A 68 3.69 12.91 0.94
N GLU A 69 4.78 12.15 1.18
CA GLU A 69 6.10 12.76 1.40
C GLU A 69 6.60 13.55 0.19
N GLN A 70 6.34 13.09 -1.04
CA GLN A 70 6.73 13.82 -2.24
C GLN A 70 5.86 15.06 -2.45
N VAL A 71 4.53 14.94 -2.33
CA VAL A 71 3.56 16.02 -2.58
C VAL A 71 3.67 17.13 -1.54
N GLN A 72 3.89 16.79 -0.26
CA GLN A 72 4.07 17.78 0.82
C GLN A 72 5.25 18.73 0.56
N LYS A 73 6.27 18.32 -0.21
CA LYS A 73 7.38 19.21 -0.61
C LYS A 73 6.95 20.30 -1.61
N PHE A 74 5.85 20.08 -2.34
CA PHE A 74 5.29 21.03 -3.29
C PHE A 74 4.16 21.89 -2.70
N LEU A 75 3.74 21.59 -1.47
CA LEU A 75 2.73 22.37 -0.76
C LEU A 75 3.39 23.49 0.03
N THR A 76 2.89 24.71 -0.12
CA THR A 76 3.24 25.81 0.78
C THR A 76 2.63 25.56 2.17
N PRO A 77 3.13 26.22 3.23
CA PRO A 77 2.59 26.07 4.59
C PRO A 77 1.08 26.38 4.74
N THR A 78 0.49 27.09 3.77
CA THR A 78 -0.95 27.40 3.70
C THR A 78 -1.76 26.36 2.91
N GLY A 79 -1.13 25.26 2.45
CA GLY A 79 -1.77 24.19 1.69
C GLY A 79 -2.02 24.52 0.21
N VAL A 80 -1.51 25.66 -0.27
CA VAL A 80 -1.59 26.05 -1.68
C VAL A 80 -0.39 25.44 -2.42
N VAL A 81 -0.63 24.84 -3.58
CA VAL A 81 0.46 24.33 -4.44
C VAL A 81 1.33 25.52 -4.86
N ALA A 82 2.63 25.46 -4.56
CA ALA A 82 3.57 26.49 -4.98
C ALA A 82 3.66 26.49 -6.52
N ASP A 83 3.18 27.56 -7.14
CA ASP A 83 3.23 27.89 -8.57
C ASP A 83 2.80 26.78 -9.55
N VAL A 84 1.63 27.00 -10.15
CA VAL A 84 1.04 26.17 -11.18
C VAL A 84 1.81 26.29 -12.50
N GLU A 85 2.94 25.59 -12.62
CA GLU A 85 3.49 25.10 -13.89
C GLU A 85 3.16 23.60 -14.09
N VAL A 86 2.00 23.16 -13.56
CA VAL A 86 1.53 21.75 -13.55
C VAL A 86 0.96 21.33 -14.91
N VAL A 87 1.61 21.73 -16.00
CA VAL A 87 1.39 21.16 -17.34
C VAL A 87 2.59 20.31 -17.77
N GLN A 88 3.76 20.42 -17.11
CA GLN A 88 4.93 19.58 -17.40
C GLN A 88 5.11 18.35 -16.49
N GLY A 89 4.14 18.07 -15.62
CA GLY A 89 4.12 16.88 -14.77
C GLY A 89 4.85 17.09 -13.44
N ILE A 90 4.28 16.54 -12.37
CA ILE A 90 4.91 16.55 -11.04
C ILE A 90 6.18 15.71 -11.12
N LYS A 91 7.35 16.35 -10.98
CA LYS A 91 8.64 15.65 -10.97
C LYS A 91 9.00 15.29 -9.53
N PHE A 92 8.79 14.03 -9.17
CA PHE A 92 9.23 13.53 -7.87
C PHE A 92 10.77 13.55 -7.76
N GLU A 93 11.29 13.91 -6.59
CA GLU A 93 12.74 14.02 -6.34
C GLU A 93 13.43 12.65 -6.34
N GLU A 94 12.70 11.61 -5.96
CA GLU A 94 13.17 10.23 -5.95
C GLU A 94 12.05 9.30 -6.42
N THR A 95 12.40 8.09 -6.87
CA THR A 95 11.42 7.05 -7.21
C THR A 95 10.91 6.34 -5.97
N PHE A 96 9.75 5.68 -6.06
CA PHE A 96 9.24 4.83 -4.99
C PHE A 96 10.25 3.73 -4.58
N GLU A 97 10.97 3.16 -5.55
CA GLU A 97 11.99 2.14 -5.27
C GLU A 97 13.17 2.71 -4.47
N SER A 98 13.67 3.90 -4.85
CA SER A 98 14.74 4.57 -4.12
C SER A 98 14.31 4.95 -2.70
N TRP A 99 13.08 5.44 -2.55
CA TRP A 99 12.47 5.77 -1.27
C TRP A 99 12.31 4.54 -0.35
N LEU A 100 11.90 3.40 -0.93
CA LEU A 100 11.73 2.14 -0.21
C LEU A 100 13.09 1.54 0.19
N ALA A 101 14.12 1.69 -0.64
CA ALA A 101 15.47 1.23 -0.34
C ALA A 101 16.08 1.91 0.90
N LYS A 102 15.67 3.15 1.19
CA LYS A 102 16.06 3.90 2.41
C LYS A 102 15.36 3.41 3.68
N ARG A 103 14.39 2.49 3.55
CA ARG A 103 13.54 1.96 4.64
C ARG A 103 13.64 0.44 4.71
N PRO A 104 14.77 -0.10 5.19
CA PRO A 104 15.04 -1.55 5.20
C PRO A 104 14.00 -2.35 5.98
N GLU A 105 13.35 -1.76 6.99
CA GLU A 105 12.27 -2.37 7.76
C GLU A 105 11.04 -2.70 6.89
N LEU A 106 10.69 -1.81 5.94
CA LEU A 106 9.57 -2.02 5.02
C LEU A 106 9.91 -3.09 3.98
N ARG A 107 11.13 -3.05 3.47
CA ARG A 107 11.64 -4.04 2.52
C ARG A 107 11.69 -5.45 3.14
N ARG A 108 12.06 -5.54 4.42
CA ARG A 108 12.04 -6.80 5.18
C ARG A 108 10.62 -7.35 5.30
N ILE A 109 9.64 -6.53 5.67
CA ILE A 109 8.23 -6.94 5.78
C ILE A 109 7.72 -7.48 4.43
N LEU A 110 8.04 -6.83 3.32
CA LEU A 110 7.63 -7.31 1.98
C LEU A 110 8.26 -8.67 1.63
N ASN A 111 9.53 -8.87 1.98
CA ASN A 111 10.22 -10.13 1.76
C ASN A 111 9.65 -11.25 2.64
N ASP A 112 9.29 -10.96 3.88
CA ASP A 112 8.74 -11.93 4.82
C ASP A 112 7.33 -12.40 4.43
N ILE A 113 6.57 -11.58 3.68
CA ILE A 113 5.22 -11.91 3.21
C ILE A 113 5.23 -12.59 1.83
N SER A 114 6.29 -12.38 1.05
CA SER A 114 6.42 -12.91 -0.32
C SER A 114 7.08 -14.29 -0.39
N ASN A 115 7.71 -14.75 0.69
CA ASN A 115 8.28 -16.10 0.85
C ASN A 115 7.33 -17.04 1.59
#